data_AF-A0A165K4B5-F1
#
_entry.id   AF-A0A165K4B5-F1
#
_cell.length_a   1.000
_cell.length_b   1.000
_cell.length_c   1.000
_cell.angle_alpha   90.00
_cell.angle_beta   90.00
_cell.angle_gamma   90.00
#
_symmetry.space_group_name_H-M   'P 1'
#
loop_
_entity.id
_entity.type
_entity.pdbx_description
1 polymer ?
#
loop_
_entity_poly.entity_id
_entity_poly.type
_entity_poly.pdbx_seq_one_letter_code
_entity_poly.pdbx_strand_id
1 'polypeptide(L)'
;MKKRWLFPLILVFILSGCQSEKQPTGKKEKAAPPQETKVEKVSSQTTEELIDQTNGEIYEKHISPDDNQNAARSASEDAADEYLEHIKKEDTEDWDAERWAASITENLRTGYKEKAGELENYDVVFDEIKLPDGRLLQDVELEELTEEQKEINIALLIDSSGSMKAEVDGESKMELAKESLENFAGELPEGANVSLIAFGHKGTGSDSDKEMSCKAVESFYPMEEYDKGKFASALDGFDPKGWTPLASSILLANDQFPKDAQNFIYVVSDGIETCDGDPVEAAKKVKEDNTDVQVNIIGFDVDSKADDQLKNVARAGGGEYTSVKTKQELKDIETSWKDSISEGTWIWWKSGNFSDNIWTSVDHYNNLRELYSSYLTMRSLENDRFLDAVNALVNDELIDLDKKQEILAILDERNQKIKDYMSGLESEKKDEIKETSDDMKKKVDEIEKKFRD
;
A
#
# COMPACT_ATOMS: atom_id res chain seq x y z
N MET A 1 -66.48 -2.09 7.71
CA MET A 1 -66.37 -2.76 6.39
C MET A 1 -65.37 -3.89 6.60
N LYS A 2 -65.70 -5.18 6.70
CA LYS A 2 -66.34 -6.10 5.73
C LYS A 2 -65.76 -6.01 4.31
N LYS A 3 -64.84 -6.93 3.98
CA LYS A 3 -65.03 -7.91 2.89
C LYS A 3 -64.02 -9.08 3.01
N ARG A 4 -64.55 -10.29 3.23
CA ARG A 4 -63.91 -11.58 2.92
C ARG A 4 -64.40 -12.00 1.54
N TRP A 5 -63.57 -12.71 0.77
CA TRP A 5 -63.92 -13.52 -0.41
C TRP A 5 -62.72 -14.47 -0.61
N LEU A 6 -62.82 -15.70 -1.12
CA LEU A 6 -63.79 -16.80 -1.08
C LEU A 6 -63.06 -17.95 -1.82
N PHE A 7 -63.14 -19.17 -1.32
CA PHE A 7 -62.48 -20.39 -1.86
C PHE A 7 -62.99 -20.77 -3.28
N PRO A 8 -62.23 -21.56 -4.06
CA PRO A 8 -62.40 -23.03 -4.09
C PRO A 8 -61.05 -23.78 -3.94
N LEU A 9 -60.89 -24.95 -3.29
CA LEU A 9 -61.73 -26.14 -3.10
C LEU A 9 -61.68 -27.12 -4.30
N ILE A 10 -60.64 -27.97 -4.31
CA ILE A 10 -60.59 -29.25 -5.02
C ILE A 10 -60.31 -30.34 -3.97
N LEU A 11 -60.84 -31.55 -4.18
CA LEU A 11 -61.24 -32.49 -3.13
C LEU A 11 -60.83 -33.93 -3.49
N VAL A 12 -60.12 -34.64 -2.58
CA VAL A 12 -59.95 -36.13 -2.47
C VAL A 12 -59.25 -36.84 -3.69
N PHE A 13 -58.54 -37.98 -3.61
CA PHE A 13 -58.71 -39.23 -2.85
C PHE A 13 -57.36 -39.92 -2.41
N ILE A 14 -57.26 -40.21 -1.09
CA ILE A 14 -56.75 -41.43 -0.39
C ILE A 14 -55.65 -42.29 -1.08
N LEU A 15 -54.48 -42.57 -0.47
CA LEU A 15 -54.13 -43.71 0.42
C LEU A 15 -52.61 -43.66 0.71
N SER A 16 -52.02 -44.20 1.80
CA SER A 16 -52.49 -44.59 3.15
C SER A 16 -51.27 -44.90 4.06
N GLY A 17 -51.43 -44.91 5.40
CA GLY A 17 -50.37 -45.32 6.34
C GLY A 17 -50.64 -44.93 7.80
N CYS A 18 -50.98 -45.90 8.66
CA CYS A 18 -51.15 -45.72 10.11
C CYS A 18 -49.77 -45.58 10.82
N GLN A 19 -49.61 -45.23 12.10
CA GLN A 19 -50.50 -45.52 13.23
C GLN A 19 -50.24 -44.65 14.49
N SER A 20 -51.19 -43.75 14.76
CA SER A 20 -51.83 -43.42 16.05
C SER A 20 -51.01 -43.09 17.32
N GLU A 21 -51.10 -41.83 17.74
CA GLU A 21 -51.11 -41.43 19.16
C GLU A 21 -52.48 -41.67 19.83
N LYS A 22 -52.50 -41.82 21.16
CA LYS A 22 -53.59 -41.35 22.04
C LYS A 22 -53.07 -40.95 23.44
N GLN A 23 -53.36 -39.73 23.84
CA GLN A 23 -53.42 -39.24 25.23
C GLN A 23 -54.88 -39.27 25.76
N PRO A 24 -55.17 -38.96 27.04
CA PRO A 24 -54.34 -39.03 28.27
C PRO A 24 -55.08 -39.74 29.45
N THR A 25 -54.41 -39.98 30.60
CA THR A 25 -54.80 -39.53 31.98
C THR A 25 -54.16 -40.32 33.14
N GLY A 26 -53.33 -39.64 33.93
CA GLY A 26 -53.29 -39.71 35.41
C GLY A 26 -52.74 -40.94 36.15
N LYS A 27 -51.51 -40.82 36.71
CA LYS A 27 -51.24 -40.95 38.17
C LYS A 27 -49.75 -40.76 38.56
N LYS A 28 -49.54 -39.94 39.59
CA LYS A 28 -48.42 -39.93 40.57
C LYS A 28 -47.00 -40.21 40.07
N GLU A 29 -46.33 -39.13 39.69
CA GLU A 29 -45.06 -38.67 40.28
C GLU A 29 -44.30 -39.68 41.18
N LYS A 30 -43.15 -40.13 40.66
CA LYS A 30 -41.96 -40.48 41.44
C LYS A 30 -40.82 -39.63 40.87
N ALA A 31 -40.07 -38.97 41.74
CA ALA A 31 -38.90 -38.21 41.31
C ALA A 31 -37.85 -39.14 40.68
N ALA A 32 -37.26 -38.71 39.56
CA ALA A 32 -36.02 -39.27 39.05
C ALA A 32 -34.84 -38.71 39.87
N PRO A 33 -33.68 -39.39 39.93
CA PRO A 33 -32.48 -38.84 40.57
C PRO A 33 -32.01 -37.56 39.87
N PRO A 34 -31.25 -36.67 40.55
CA PRO A 34 -30.61 -35.54 39.91
C PRO A 34 -29.71 -36.00 38.76
N GLN A 35 -29.68 -35.25 37.65
CA GLN A 35 -28.69 -35.46 36.61
C GLN A 35 -27.37 -34.85 37.08
N GLU A 36 -26.30 -35.65 37.07
CA GLU A 36 -24.93 -35.14 37.19
C GLU A 36 -24.63 -34.21 36.01
N THR A 37 -24.25 -32.97 36.30
CA THR A 37 -23.77 -32.02 35.30
C THR A 37 -22.46 -32.56 34.74
N LYS A 38 -22.40 -32.85 33.43
CA LYS A 38 -21.14 -33.25 32.80
C LYS A 38 -20.17 -32.07 32.81
N VAL A 39 -19.15 -32.17 33.65
CA VAL A 39 -17.98 -31.29 33.65
C VAL A 39 -17.15 -31.62 32.41
N GLU A 40 -16.83 -30.61 31.62
CA GLU A 40 -16.00 -30.74 30.43
C GLU A 40 -14.53 -30.90 30.85
N LYS A 41 -13.79 -31.79 30.18
CA LYS A 41 -12.40 -32.11 30.58
C LYS A 41 -11.43 -31.09 30.00
N VAL A 42 -10.58 -30.53 30.85
CA VAL A 42 -9.61 -29.47 30.47
C VAL A 42 -8.60 -30.00 29.46
N SER A 43 -8.13 -31.24 29.61
CA SER A 43 -7.23 -31.88 28.63
C SER A 43 -7.85 -32.04 27.24
N SER A 44 -9.18 -32.16 27.14
CA SER A 44 -9.88 -32.41 25.88
C SER A 44 -10.21 -31.16 25.06
N GLN A 45 -10.07 -29.96 25.64
CA GLN A 45 -10.39 -28.70 24.97
C GLN A 45 -9.42 -28.41 23.81
N THR A 46 -9.95 -27.83 22.73
CA THR A 46 -9.13 -27.36 21.59
C THR A 46 -8.47 -26.03 21.91
N THR A 47 -7.48 -25.65 21.11
CA THR A 47 -6.78 -24.37 21.26
C THR A 47 -7.72 -23.19 21.08
N GLU A 48 -8.63 -23.25 20.10
CA GLU A 48 -9.63 -22.22 19.82
C GLU A 48 -10.60 -22.06 21.00
N GLU A 49 -11.10 -23.17 21.55
CA GLU A 49 -11.95 -23.19 22.75
C GLU A 49 -11.25 -22.57 23.97
N LEU A 50 -9.94 -22.79 24.13
CA LEU A 50 -9.13 -22.22 25.21
C LEU A 50 -8.88 -20.72 25.04
N ILE A 51 -8.70 -20.23 23.81
CA ILE A 51 -8.49 -18.80 23.52
C ILE A 51 -9.79 -18.01 23.67
N ASP A 52 -10.93 -18.58 23.27
CA ASP A 52 -12.26 -17.94 23.36
C ASP A 52 -12.82 -17.85 24.79
N GLN A 53 -12.16 -18.46 25.77
CA GLN A 53 -12.51 -18.34 27.18
C GLN A 53 -12.37 -16.89 27.69
N THR A 54 -13.38 -16.44 28.44
CA THR A 54 -13.29 -15.26 29.33
C THR A 54 -12.46 -15.58 30.57
N ASN A 55 -12.19 -14.58 31.41
CA ASN A 55 -11.70 -14.80 32.78
C ASN A 55 -12.58 -15.78 33.56
N GLY A 56 -11.98 -16.44 34.56
CA GLY A 56 -12.69 -17.32 35.50
C GLY A 56 -13.57 -16.53 36.49
N GLU A 57 -14.61 -17.18 37.02
CA GLU A 57 -15.68 -16.51 37.76
C GLU A 57 -15.23 -15.73 38.99
N ILE A 58 -14.19 -16.18 39.69
CA ILE A 58 -13.65 -15.50 40.88
C ILE A 58 -12.64 -14.44 40.44
N TYR A 59 -11.72 -14.76 39.53
CA TYR A 59 -10.70 -13.81 39.06
C TYR A 59 -11.32 -12.55 38.43
N GLU A 60 -12.41 -12.68 37.67
CA GLU A 60 -13.18 -11.57 37.08
C GLU A 60 -13.72 -10.57 38.13
N LYS A 61 -13.92 -10.98 39.40
CA LYS A 61 -14.38 -10.08 40.47
C LYS A 61 -13.26 -9.17 41.01
N HIS A 62 -12.02 -9.61 40.88
CA HIS A 62 -10.84 -8.97 41.49
C HIS A 62 -10.05 -8.14 40.48
N ILE A 63 -10.01 -8.55 39.21
CA ILE A 63 -9.28 -7.84 38.15
C ILE A 63 -10.06 -6.63 37.63
N SER A 64 -9.42 -5.47 37.52
CA SER A 64 -9.99 -4.26 36.90
C SER A 64 -9.39 -4.02 35.51
N PRO A 65 -10.17 -3.48 34.53
CA PRO A 65 -9.63 -3.11 33.22
C PRO A 65 -8.50 -2.06 33.27
N ASP A 66 -8.47 -1.22 34.32
CA ASP A 66 -7.47 -0.15 34.51
C ASP A 66 -6.22 -0.61 35.30
N ASP A 67 -6.10 -1.89 35.65
CA ASP A 67 -5.05 -2.39 36.52
C ASP A 67 -3.66 -2.42 35.87
N ASN A 68 -2.69 -1.76 36.51
CA ASN A 68 -1.28 -1.98 36.22
C ASN A 68 -0.80 -3.34 36.76
N GLN A 69 0.39 -3.79 36.34
CA GLN A 69 0.94 -5.11 36.70
C GLN A 69 0.94 -5.42 38.21
N ASN A 70 1.11 -4.43 39.09
CA ASN A 70 1.09 -4.67 40.54
C ASN A 70 -0.33 -4.89 41.07
N ALA A 71 -1.32 -4.20 40.50
CA ALA A 71 -2.73 -4.40 40.86
C ALA A 71 -3.25 -5.74 40.33
N ALA A 72 -2.90 -6.11 39.08
CA ALA A 72 -3.19 -7.44 38.53
C ALA A 72 -2.54 -8.59 39.33
N ARG A 73 -1.40 -8.33 39.98
CA ARG A 73 -0.78 -9.27 40.93
C ARG A 73 -1.57 -9.36 42.25
N SER A 74 -1.96 -8.24 42.86
CA SER A 74 -2.81 -8.26 44.08
C SER A 74 -4.12 -9.00 43.81
N ALA A 75 -4.84 -8.63 42.75
CA ALA A 75 -6.06 -9.29 42.31
C ALA A 75 -5.88 -10.79 42.05
N SER A 76 -4.67 -11.21 41.70
CA SER A 76 -4.34 -12.61 41.51
C SER A 76 -4.19 -13.38 42.83
N GLU A 77 -3.52 -12.77 43.81
CA GLU A 77 -3.38 -13.31 45.17
C GLU A 77 -4.76 -13.34 45.87
N ASP A 78 -5.53 -12.25 45.81
CA ASP A 78 -6.89 -12.11 46.37
C ASP A 78 -7.90 -13.13 45.77
N ALA A 79 -7.83 -13.40 44.46
CA ALA A 79 -8.68 -14.38 43.79
C ALA A 79 -8.36 -15.83 44.23
N ALA A 80 -7.09 -16.17 44.42
CA ALA A 80 -6.70 -17.50 44.91
C ALA A 80 -7.22 -17.74 46.34
N ASP A 81 -7.15 -16.74 47.21
CA ASP A 81 -7.70 -16.80 48.58
C ASP A 81 -9.24 -16.95 48.58
N GLU A 82 -9.98 -16.20 47.73
CA GLU A 82 -11.44 -16.40 47.60
C GLU A 82 -11.79 -17.79 47.09
N TYR A 83 -11.03 -18.35 46.13
CA TYR A 83 -11.24 -19.71 45.63
C TYR A 83 -11.06 -20.77 46.73
N LEU A 84 -10.06 -20.62 47.60
CA LEU A 84 -9.85 -21.53 48.72
C LEU A 84 -11.01 -21.47 49.73
N GLU A 85 -11.52 -20.28 50.02
CA GLU A 85 -12.70 -20.14 50.86
C GLU A 85 -13.98 -20.64 50.18
N HIS A 86 -14.10 -20.56 48.85
CA HIS A 86 -15.20 -21.18 48.10
C HIS A 86 -15.14 -22.71 48.18
N ILE A 87 -14.00 -23.32 47.83
CA ILE A 87 -13.89 -24.76 47.61
C ILE A 87 -13.99 -25.59 48.89
N LYS A 88 -13.62 -25.03 50.05
CA LYS A 88 -13.84 -25.62 51.39
C LYS A 88 -15.32 -25.85 51.75
N LYS A 89 -16.26 -25.30 50.97
CA LYS A 89 -17.70 -25.46 51.17
C LYS A 89 -18.30 -26.55 50.27
N GLU A 90 -17.55 -27.03 49.28
CA GLU A 90 -17.97 -28.07 48.33
C GLU A 90 -17.60 -29.47 48.84
N ASP A 91 -18.32 -30.48 48.35
CA ASP A 91 -18.00 -31.89 48.60
C ASP A 91 -16.98 -32.38 47.56
N THR A 92 -15.72 -32.53 48.00
CA THR A 92 -14.56 -32.77 47.13
C THR A 92 -13.87 -34.13 47.34
N GLU A 93 -14.39 -34.99 48.22
CA GLU A 93 -13.74 -36.25 48.64
C GLU A 93 -13.48 -37.20 47.46
N ASP A 94 -14.41 -37.28 46.50
CA ASP A 94 -14.34 -38.15 45.31
C ASP A 94 -13.77 -37.45 44.05
N TRP A 95 -13.23 -36.24 44.13
CA TRP A 95 -12.81 -35.48 42.94
C TRP A 95 -11.52 -36.01 42.30
N ASP A 96 -11.57 -36.30 40.99
CA ASP A 96 -10.39 -36.62 40.19
C ASP A 96 -9.60 -35.36 39.76
N ALA A 97 -8.41 -35.55 39.20
CA ALA A 97 -7.54 -34.44 38.81
C ALA A 97 -8.15 -33.54 37.71
N GLU A 98 -9.00 -34.11 36.83
CA GLU A 98 -9.75 -33.34 35.82
C GLU A 98 -10.80 -32.46 36.48
N ARG A 99 -11.55 -32.97 37.46
CA ARG A 99 -12.55 -32.17 38.17
C ARG A 99 -11.91 -31.04 38.97
N TRP A 100 -10.77 -31.28 39.60
CA TRP A 100 -9.96 -30.25 40.26
C TRP A 100 -9.42 -29.21 39.26
N ALA A 101 -8.81 -29.63 38.15
CA ALA A 101 -8.32 -28.72 37.12
C ALA A 101 -9.46 -27.90 36.46
N ALA A 102 -10.63 -28.52 36.24
CA ALA A 102 -11.82 -27.84 35.77
C ALA A 102 -12.29 -26.78 36.77
N SER A 103 -12.38 -27.09 38.07
CA SER A 103 -12.77 -26.10 39.10
C SER A 103 -11.79 -24.92 39.19
N ILE A 104 -10.49 -25.19 39.13
CA ILE A 104 -9.43 -24.16 39.13
C ILE A 104 -9.55 -23.26 37.88
N THR A 105 -9.70 -23.85 36.70
CA THR A 105 -9.84 -23.08 35.44
C THR A 105 -11.20 -22.39 35.32
N GLU A 106 -12.27 -22.94 35.90
CA GLU A 106 -13.60 -22.31 35.98
C GLU A 106 -13.55 -20.98 36.76
N ASN A 107 -12.74 -20.93 37.83
CA ASN A 107 -12.71 -19.82 38.77
C ASN A 107 -11.53 -18.85 38.58
N LEU A 108 -10.33 -19.32 38.20
CA LEU A 108 -9.07 -18.56 38.31
C LEU A 108 -8.36 -18.27 36.98
N ARG A 109 -8.87 -18.76 35.84
CA ARG A 109 -8.21 -18.56 34.53
C ARG A 109 -8.19 -17.08 34.11
N THR A 110 -7.18 -16.72 33.30
CA THR A 110 -7.18 -15.51 32.49
C THR A 110 -7.84 -15.82 31.13
N GLY A 111 -8.65 -14.89 30.63
CA GLY A 111 -9.12 -14.91 29.24
C GLY A 111 -8.09 -14.29 28.30
N TYR A 112 -7.80 -14.95 27.19
CA TYR A 112 -6.77 -14.51 26.23
C TYR A 112 -7.33 -13.93 24.93
N LYS A 113 -8.64 -14.07 24.68
CA LYS A 113 -9.33 -13.66 23.44
C LYS A 113 -8.98 -12.26 22.93
N GLU A 114 -8.99 -11.26 23.82
CA GLU A 114 -8.68 -9.86 23.46
C GLU A 114 -7.23 -9.71 23.02
N LYS A 115 -6.27 -10.25 23.80
CA LYS A 115 -4.84 -10.16 23.49
C LYS A 115 -4.44 -11.00 22.27
N ALA A 116 -5.12 -12.12 22.03
CA ALA A 116 -5.01 -12.89 20.79
C ALA A 116 -5.49 -12.06 19.60
N GLY A 117 -6.64 -11.38 19.72
CA GLY A 117 -7.16 -10.48 18.71
C GLY A 117 -6.25 -9.29 18.42
N GLU A 118 -5.57 -8.72 19.42
CA GLU A 118 -4.56 -7.67 19.22
C GLU A 118 -3.34 -8.14 18.40
N LEU A 119 -2.90 -9.39 18.56
CA LEU A 119 -1.81 -9.98 17.79
C LEU A 119 -2.25 -10.36 16.38
N GLU A 120 -3.41 -11.01 16.25
CA GLU A 120 -3.98 -11.46 14.96
C GLU A 120 -4.30 -10.27 14.04
N ASN A 121 -4.91 -9.21 14.58
CA ASN A 121 -5.27 -8.01 13.84
C ASN A 121 -4.16 -6.93 13.87
N TYR A 122 -2.92 -7.31 14.20
CA TYR A 122 -1.79 -6.40 14.12
C TYR A 122 -1.49 -6.03 12.66
N ASP A 123 -1.57 -4.75 12.33
CA ASP A 123 -1.44 -4.24 10.97
C ASP A 123 0.03 -3.89 10.65
N VAL A 124 0.55 -4.42 9.54
CA VAL A 124 1.95 -4.30 9.12
C VAL A 124 2.04 -3.25 8.00
N VAL A 125 1.90 -1.98 8.39
CA VAL A 125 1.83 -0.84 7.48
C VAL A 125 3.17 -0.10 7.40
N PHE A 126 3.81 -0.19 6.23
CA PHE A 126 4.98 0.60 5.86
C PHE A 126 4.57 1.86 5.09
N ASP A 127 5.40 2.91 5.14
CA ASP A 127 5.12 4.18 4.46
C ASP A 127 5.14 4.02 2.93
N GLU A 128 4.16 4.63 2.25
CA GLU A 128 4.08 4.70 0.78
C GLU A 128 5.35 5.32 0.18
N ILE A 129 6.11 4.55 -0.59
CA ILE A 129 7.32 5.05 -1.26
C ILE A 129 6.93 5.41 -2.70
N LYS A 130 6.80 6.71 -2.99
CA LYS A 130 6.52 7.21 -4.35
C LYS A 130 7.79 7.30 -5.17
N LEU A 131 7.86 6.56 -6.26
CA LEU A 131 8.91 6.61 -7.27
C LEU A 131 8.88 7.97 -8.02
N PRO A 132 10.01 8.43 -8.60
CA PRO A 132 10.06 9.62 -9.45
C PRO A 132 9.10 9.61 -10.65
N ASP A 133 8.73 8.42 -11.17
CA ASP A 133 7.72 8.24 -12.23
C ASP A 133 6.27 8.38 -11.73
N GLY A 134 6.08 8.66 -10.43
CA GLY A 134 4.79 8.84 -9.78
C GLY A 134 4.12 7.56 -9.28
N ARG A 135 4.65 6.36 -9.58
CA ARG A 135 4.12 5.08 -9.09
C ARG A 135 4.52 4.83 -7.62
N LEU A 136 3.82 3.93 -6.95
CA LEU A 136 4.25 3.42 -5.64
C LEU A 136 5.21 2.24 -5.81
N LEU A 137 6.30 2.19 -5.05
CA LEU A 137 7.23 1.06 -4.99
C LEU A 137 6.51 -0.24 -4.59
N GLN A 138 5.50 -0.11 -3.74
CA GLN A 138 4.62 -1.20 -3.33
C GLN A 138 3.88 -1.84 -4.53
N ASP A 139 3.48 -1.03 -5.53
CA ASP A 139 2.73 -1.45 -6.71
C ASP A 139 3.61 -1.96 -7.87
N VAL A 140 4.95 -1.87 -7.75
CA VAL A 140 5.88 -2.32 -8.79
C VAL A 140 6.35 -3.75 -8.51
N GLU A 141 6.10 -4.65 -9.46
CA GLU A 141 6.60 -6.02 -9.42
C GLU A 141 8.12 -6.08 -9.65
N LEU A 142 8.81 -7.02 -9.00
CA LEU A 142 10.27 -7.12 -9.07
C LEU A 142 10.74 -7.42 -10.49
N GLU A 143 9.97 -8.18 -11.26
CA GLU A 143 10.24 -8.53 -12.65
C GLU A 143 10.34 -7.27 -13.54
N GLU A 144 9.49 -6.25 -13.36
CA GLU A 144 9.54 -4.98 -14.12
C GLU A 144 10.85 -4.22 -13.91
N LEU A 145 11.46 -4.37 -12.73
CA LEU A 145 12.74 -3.76 -12.42
C LEU A 145 13.89 -4.49 -13.14
N THR A 146 13.73 -5.79 -13.43
CA THR A 146 14.74 -6.67 -14.03
C THR A 146 14.68 -6.82 -15.56
N GLU A 147 13.62 -6.36 -16.23
CA GLU A 147 13.56 -6.38 -17.70
C GLU A 147 14.57 -5.39 -18.34
N GLU A 148 15.09 -5.74 -19.53
CA GLU A 148 16.07 -4.95 -20.27
C GLU A 148 15.57 -3.52 -20.52
N GLN A 149 16.47 -2.56 -20.37
CA GLN A 149 16.17 -1.13 -20.47
C GLN A 149 15.67 -0.79 -21.88
N LYS A 150 14.43 -0.29 -21.98
CA LYS A 150 13.95 0.30 -23.24
C LYS A 150 14.81 1.51 -23.58
N GLU A 151 15.20 1.60 -24.84
CA GLU A 151 15.95 2.73 -25.39
C GLU A 151 15.22 4.05 -25.11
N ILE A 152 15.91 5.03 -24.52
CA ILE A 152 15.34 6.36 -24.24
C ILE A 152 15.54 7.26 -25.45
N ASN A 153 14.45 7.78 -26.01
CA ASN A 153 14.44 8.61 -27.20
C ASN A 153 13.72 9.94 -26.95
N ILE A 154 14.36 11.06 -27.28
CA ILE A 154 13.92 12.41 -26.90
C ILE A 154 13.85 13.32 -28.13
N ALA A 155 12.67 13.80 -28.49
CA ALA A 155 12.49 14.77 -29.55
C ALA A 155 12.29 16.18 -28.97
N LEU A 156 13.23 17.08 -29.26
CA LEU A 156 13.21 18.47 -28.83
C LEU A 156 12.61 19.34 -29.95
N LEU A 157 11.45 19.95 -29.68
CA LEU A 157 10.65 20.70 -30.65
C LEU A 157 10.66 22.17 -30.28
N ILE A 158 11.20 23.01 -31.16
CA ILE A 158 11.32 24.45 -30.91
C ILE A 158 10.49 25.26 -31.92
N ASP A 159 9.58 26.07 -31.40
CA ASP A 159 8.87 27.06 -32.21
C ASP A 159 9.86 28.12 -32.71
N SER A 160 9.93 28.26 -34.02
CA SER A 160 10.71 29.26 -34.75
C SER A 160 9.81 30.17 -35.58
N SER A 161 8.58 30.37 -35.12
CA SER A 161 7.67 31.41 -35.60
C SER A 161 8.22 32.83 -35.38
N GLY A 162 7.56 33.83 -35.95
CA GLY A 162 8.01 35.22 -35.89
C GLY A 162 7.95 35.86 -34.50
N SER A 163 7.10 35.35 -33.59
CA SER A 163 6.90 35.87 -32.22
C SER A 163 8.10 35.63 -31.31
N MET A 164 8.82 34.52 -31.52
CA MET A 164 10.06 34.17 -30.81
C MET A 164 11.24 35.15 -31.02
N LYS A 165 11.07 36.19 -31.85
CA LYS A 165 11.96 37.37 -31.89
C LYS A 165 11.78 38.34 -30.70
N ALA A 166 10.68 38.26 -29.96
CA ALA A 166 10.40 39.13 -28.83
C ALA A 166 11.48 38.99 -27.74
N GLU A 167 11.72 40.05 -26.98
CA GLU A 167 12.72 40.04 -25.90
C GLU A 167 12.06 39.74 -24.54
N VAL A 168 12.72 38.86 -23.77
CA VAL A 168 12.44 38.57 -22.36
C VAL A 168 13.76 38.78 -21.61
N ASP A 169 13.73 39.51 -20.50
CA ASP A 169 14.91 39.84 -19.67
C ASP A 169 16.12 40.45 -20.41
N GLY A 170 15.91 41.00 -21.62
CA GLY A 170 16.95 41.64 -22.44
C GLY A 170 17.62 40.73 -23.48
N GLU A 171 17.14 39.50 -23.63
CA GLU A 171 17.55 38.54 -24.67
C GLU A 171 16.32 38.09 -25.48
N SER A 172 16.49 37.61 -26.72
CA SER A 172 15.33 37.14 -27.49
C SER A 172 14.82 35.78 -26.99
N LYS A 173 13.50 35.53 -27.04
CA LYS A 173 12.90 34.25 -26.66
C LYS A 173 13.57 33.06 -27.37
N MET A 174 13.95 33.22 -28.64
CA MET A 174 14.68 32.20 -29.38
C MET A 174 16.04 31.87 -28.74
N GLU A 175 16.86 32.87 -28.41
CA GLU A 175 18.19 32.61 -27.81
C GLU A 175 18.06 31.91 -26.46
N LEU A 176 17.07 32.33 -25.65
CA LEU A 176 16.77 31.70 -24.37
C LEU A 176 16.29 30.24 -24.54
N ALA A 177 15.42 29.97 -25.51
CA ALA A 177 14.98 28.62 -25.84
C ALA A 177 16.12 27.73 -26.39
N LYS A 178 17.04 28.29 -27.18
CA LYS A 178 18.23 27.57 -27.66
C LYS A 178 19.21 27.25 -26.52
N GLU A 179 19.51 28.22 -25.65
CA GLU A 179 20.33 28.00 -24.43
C GLU A 179 19.72 26.88 -23.58
N SER A 180 18.40 26.92 -23.39
CA SER A 180 17.64 25.96 -22.60
C SER A 180 17.72 24.53 -23.17
N LEU A 181 17.50 24.37 -24.47
CA LEU A 181 17.59 23.06 -25.14
C LEU A 181 19.02 22.52 -25.23
N GLU A 182 20.05 23.38 -25.39
CA GLU A 182 21.46 22.92 -25.35
C GLU A 182 21.86 22.43 -23.94
N ASN A 183 21.44 23.14 -22.89
CA ASN A 183 21.68 22.71 -21.50
C ASN A 183 21.02 21.37 -21.22
N PHE A 184 19.71 21.25 -21.53
CA PHE A 184 18.94 20.03 -21.29
C PHE A 184 19.50 18.84 -22.08
N ALA A 185 19.77 19.00 -23.38
CA ALA A 185 20.38 17.94 -24.21
C ALA A 185 21.78 17.54 -23.71
N GLY A 186 22.53 18.50 -23.13
CA GLY A 186 23.85 18.28 -22.54
C GLY A 186 23.88 17.53 -21.21
N GLU A 187 22.73 17.26 -20.59
CA GLU A 187 22.59 16.54 -19.32
C GLU A 187 21.76 15.25 -19.42
N LEU A 188 21.48 14.78 -20.64
CA LEU A 188 20.83 13.50 -20.88
C LEU A 188 21.71 12.31 -20.45
N PRO A 189 21.12 11.20 -19.98
CA PRO A 189 21.87 10.01 -19.57
C PRO A 189 22.60 9.35 -20.75
N GLU A 190 23.68 8.61 -20.45
CA GLU A 190 24.43 7.87 -21.47
C GLU A 190 23.52 6.82 -22.15
N GLY A 191 23.63 6.67 -23.47
CA GLY A 191 22.75 5.79 -24.26
C GLY A 191 21.38 6.39 -24.63
N ALA A 192 21.02 7.59 -24.19
CA ALA A 192 19.82 8.29 -24.68
C ALA A 192 20.05 8.89 -26.09
N ASN A 193 19.08 8.66 -26.98
CA ASN A 193 19.01 9.29 -28.30
C ASN A 193 18.22 10.60 -28.22
N VAL A 194 18.67 11.63 -28.96
CA VAL A 194 18.02 12.93 -29.04
C VAL A 194 17.83 13.38 -30.49
N SER A 195 16.75 14.09 -30.78
CA SER A 195 16.54 14.82 -32.04
C SER A 195 16.14 16.27 -31.78
N LEU A 196 16.37 17.14 -32.77
CA LEU A 196 16.01 18.56 -32.73
C LEU A 196 15.19 18.90 -33.97
N ILE A 197 13.93 19.28 -33.76
CA ILE A 197 12.97 19.66 -34.80
C ILE A 197 12.61 21.13 -34.59
N ALA A 198 12.95 21.96 -35.59
CA ALA A 198 12.48 23.35 -35.62
C ALA A 198 11.27 23.46 -36.57
N PHE A 199 10.30 24.28 -36.18
CA PHE A 199 9.10 24.53 -36.99
C PHE A 199 8.83 26.03 -37.12
N GLY A 200 8.30 26.46 -38.27
CA GLY A 200 8.00 27.87 -38.52
C GLY A 200 9.20 28.74 -38.94
N HIS A 201 10.41 28.18 -39.03
CA HIS A 201 11.67 28.86 -39.36
C HIS A 201 11.77 29.42 -40.80
N LYS A 202 10.71 29.37 -41.60
CA LYS A 202 10.66 29.87 -43.00
C LYS A 202 9.50 30.82 -43.23
N GLY A 203 9.69 31.74 -44.18
CA GLY A 203 8.75 32.81 -44.52
C GLY A 203 9.01 34.11 -43.74
N THR A 204 8.00 34.97 -43.68
CA THR A 204 8.06 36.30 -43.05
C THR A 204 6.99 36.55 -41.99
N GLY A 205 6.17 35.54 -41.66
CA GLY A 205 4.98 35.69 -40.81
C GLY A 205 3.80 36.37 -41.50
N SER A 206 3.89 36.64 -42.82
CA SER A 206 2.79 37.16 -43.63
C SER A 206 1.90 36.05 -44.19
N ASP A 207 0.63 36.36 -44.46
CA ASP A 207 -0.33 35.42 -45.06
C ASP A 207 0.17 34.84 -46.40
N SER A 208 0.92 35.62 -47.18
CA SER A 208 1.49 35.18 -48.47
C SER A 208 2.51 34.04 -48.33
N ASP A 209 3.19 33.95 -47.18
CA ASP A 209 4.16 32.89 -46.89
C ASP A 209 3.55 31.75 -46.06
N LYS A 210 2.27 31.85 -45.63
CA LYS A 210 1.64 30.90 -44.70
C LYS A 210 1.80 29.46 -45.16
N GLU A 211 1.44 29.14 -46.41
CA GLU A 211 1.54 27.78 -46.94
C GLU A 211 2.98 27.22 -46.93
N MET A 212 3.99 28.06 -47.21
CA MET A 212 5.39 27.67 -47.15
C MET A 212 5.83 27.42 -45.71
N SER A 213 5.47 28.32 -44.81
CA SER A 213 5.85 28.28 -43.40
C SER A 213 5.22 27.10 -42.66
N CYS A 214 3.96 26.81 -42.94
CA CYS A 214 3.24 25.67 -42.38
C CYS A 214 3.74 24.30 -42.87
N LYS A 215 4.53 24.29 -43.95
CA LYS A 215 5.25 23.10 -44.44
C LYS A 215 6.70 23.05 -43.96
N ALA A 216 7.18 24.09 -43.27
CA ALA A 216 8.54 24.18 -42.75
C ALA A 216 8.59 23.60 -41.33
N VAL A 217 8.64 22.27 -41.27
CA VAL A 217 8.95 21.47 -40.08
C VAL A 217 10.13 20.59 -40.46
N GLU A 218 11.29 20.80 -39.85
CA GLU A 218 12.55 20.19 -40.29
C GLU A 218 13.37 19.70 -39.09
N SER A 219 13.91 18.48 -39.20
CA SER A 219 14.89 17.97 -38.23
C SER A 219 16.26 18.57 -38.54
N PHE A 220 16.78 19.37 -37.61
CA PHE A 220 18.13 19.95 -37.68
C PHE A 220 19.17 19.02 -37.03
N TYR A 221 18.73 18.24 -36.05
CA TYR A 221 19.45 17.09 -35.49
C TYR A 221 18.55 15.85 -35.69
N PRO A 222 19.02 14.77 -36.35
CA PRO A 222 18.27 13.52 -36.45
C PRO A 222 18.27 12.79 -35.11
N MET A 223 17.42 11.77 -34.91
CA MET A 223 17.48 10.91 -33.72
C MET A 223 18.81 10.13 -33.67
N GLU A 224 19.75 10.58 -32.84
CA GLU A 224 21.04 9.95 -32.55
C GLU A 224 21.56 10.35 -31.15
N GLU A 225 22.58 9.66 -30.63
CA GLU A 225 23.26 10.04 -29.38
C GLU A 225 23.69 11.52 -29.39
N TYR A 226 23.67 12.18 -28.23
CA TYR A 226 24.00 13.60 -28.13
C TYR A 226 25.50 13.90 -28.37
N ASP A 227 25.79 14.65 -29.44
CA ASP A 227 27.09 15.29 -29.68
C ASP A 227 26.94 16.81 -29.55
N LYS A 228 27.58 17.38 -28.52
CA LYS A 228 27.52 18.82 -28.21
C LYS A 228 27.91 19.71 -29.40
N GLY A 229 28.89 19.32 -30.22
CA GLY A 229 29.36 20.12 -31.33
C GLY A 229 28.39 20.14 -32.50
N LYS A 230 27.84 18.97 -32.86
CA LYS A 230 26.77 18.84 -33.84
C LYS A 230 25.49 19.54 -33.38
N PHE A 231 25.09 19.36 -32.12
CA PHE A 231 23.82 19.89 -31.59
C PHE A 231 23.80 21.42 -31.52
N ALA A 232 24.88 22.04 -31.04
CA ALA A 232 25.06 23.50 -31.12
C ALA A 232 25.01 24.00 -32.58
N SER A 233 25.67 23.30 -33.50
CA SER A 233 25.62 23.62 -34.94
C SER A 233 24.22 23.47 -35.55
N ALA A 234 23.37 22.60 -34.99
CA ALA A 234 21.99 22.40 -35.40
C ALA A 234 21.08 23.54 -34.91
N LEU A 235 21.27 24.01 -33.67
CA LEU A 235 20.60 25.19 -33.10
C LEU A 235 20.92 26.47 -33.91
N ASP A 236 22.15 26.63 -34.38
CA ASP A 236 22.56 27.73 -35.28
C ASP A 236 21.91 27.69 -36.68
N GLY A 237 21.27 26.57 -37.05
CA GLY A 237 20.74 26.34 -38.39
C GLY A 237 19.46 27.11 -38.75
N PHE A 238 18.78 27.72 -37.77
CA PHE A 238 17.46 28.35 -37.96
C PHE A 238 17.27 29.66 -37.18
N ASP A 239 16.34 30.49 -37.69
CA ASP A 239 15.95 31.78 -37.13
C ASP A 239 14.42 31.83 -36.93
N PRO A 240 13.92 32.59 -35.93
CA PRO A 240 12.50 32.83 -35.70
C PRO A 240 11.91 33.69 -36.83
N LYS A 241 10.99 33.18 -37.65
CA LYS A 241 10.58 33.81 -38.93
C LYS A 241 9.10 33.77 -39.27
N GLY A 242 8.42 32.64 -39.06
CA GLY A 242 7.17 32.33 -39.76
C GLY A 242 5.96 32.09 -38.86
N TRP A 243 5.17 31.09 -39.23
CA TRP A 243 3.93 30.63 -38.60
C TRP A 243 4.17 29.36 -37.78
N THR A 244 3.20 28.94 -36.96
CA THR A 244 3.35 27.88 -35.94
C THR A 244 2.57 26.61 -36.34
N PRO A 245 3.18 25.63 -37.04
CA PRO A 245 2.60 24.31 -37.34
C PRO A 245 2.93 23.26 -36.26
N LEU A 246 2.40 23.46 -35.06
CA LEU A 246 2.61 22.61 -33.88
C LEU A 246 2.09 21.18 -34.07
N ALA A 247 0.92 21.02 -34.71
CA ALA A 247 0.35 19.70 -34.99
C ALA A 247 1.27 18.86 -35.90
N SER A 248 1.88 19.51 -36.90
CA SER A 248 2.79 18.85 -37.84
C SER A 248 4.15 18.50 -37.21
N SER A 249 4.66 19.31 -36.28
CA SER A 249 5.92 19.02 -35.58
C SER A 249 5.78 17.83 -34.62
N ILE A 250 4.68 17.76 -33.86
CA ILE A 250 4.36 16.62 -32.99
C ILE A 250 4.27 15.31 -33.80
N LEU A 251 3.63 15.33 -34.98
CA LEU A 251 3.55 14.15 -35.84
C LEU A 251 4.92 13.76 -36.43
N LEU A 252 5.74 14.71 -36.87
CA LEU A 252 7.09 14.43 -37.38
C LEU A 252 7.99 13.81 -36.31
N ALA A 253 7.87 14.25 -35.05
CA ALA A 253 8.62 13.69 -33.93
C ALA A 253 8.30 12.21 -33.73
N ASN A 254 7.01 11.86 -33.75
CA ASN A 254 6.55 10.48 -33.64
C ASN A 254 7.01 9.59 -34.81
N ASP A 255 7.11 10.13 -36.02
CA ASP A 255 7.64 9.40 -37.18
C ASP A 255 9.15 9.09 -37.06
N GLN A 256 9.89 9.73 -36.14
CA GLN A 256 11.31 9.42 -35.87
C GLN A 256 11.52 8.35 -34.79
N PHE A 257 10.53 8.11 -33.94
CA PHE A 257 10.69 7.22 -32.79
C PHE A 257 10.75 5.73 -33.19
N PRO A 258 11.66 4.94 -32.60
CA PRO A 258 11.58 3.50 -32.68
C PRO A 258 10.32 2.99 -31.98
N LYS A 259 9.72 1.95 -32.56
CA LYS A 259 8.61 1.23 -31.94
C LYS A 259 9.20 0.33 -30.85
N ASP A 260 8.54 0.30 -29.69
CA ASP A 260 8.94 -0.43 -28.47
C ASP A 260 10.07 0.22 -27.64
N ALA A 261 10.25 1.54 -27.74
CA ALA A 261 11.14 2.37 -26.92
C ALA A 261 10.38 3.26 -25.90
N GLN A 262 11.09 3.88 -24.95
CA GLN A 262 10.52 4.93 -24.09
C GLN A 262 10.78 6.30 -24.75
N ASN A 263 9.72 7.07 -25.00
CA ASN A 263 9.78 8.21 -25.91
C ASN A 263 9.28 9.51 -25.26
N PHE A 264 9.98 10.62 -25.47
CA PHE A 264 9.59 11.93 -24.94
C PHE A 264 9.61 12.99 -26.03
N ILE A 265 8.54 13.76 -26.15
CA ILE A 265 8.47 14.97 -26.96
C ILE A 265 8.49 16.16 -26.00
N TYR A 266 9.49 17.03 -26.10
CA TYR A 266 9.55 18.29 -25.36
C TYR A 266 9.36 19.46 -26.32
N VAL A 267 8.28 20.21 -26.16
CA VAL A 267 7.96 21.38 -27.01
C VAL A 267 8.24 22.67 -26.24
N VAL A 268 8.94 23.62 -26.87
CA VAL A 268 9.01 25.02 -26.42
C VAL A 268 8.30 25.89 -27.46
N SER A 269 7.22 26.57 -27.06
CA SER A 269 6.45 27.47 -27.95
C SER A 269 5.94 28.70 -27.21
N ASP A 270 5.88 29.84 -27.92
CA ASP A 270 5.30 31.09 -27.41
C ASP A 270 3.91 31.41 -27.98
N GLY A 271 3.28 30.46 -28.69
CA GLY A 271 2.04 30.71 -29.42
C GLY A 271 1.10 29.52 -29.57
N ILE A 272 -0.07 29.82 -30.16
CA ILE A 272 -1.03 28.81 -30.62
C ILE A 272 -0.61 28.24 -31.98
N GLU A 273 -1.11 27.05 -32.29
CA GLU A 273 -1.25 26.54 -33.66
C GLU A 273 -1.90 27.61 -34.56
N THR A 274 -1.24 27.92 -35.67
CA THR A 274 -1.71 28.92 -36.65
C THR A 274 -1.73 28.40 -38.09
N CYS A 275 -1.39 27.13 -38.31
CA CYS A 275 -1.28 26.48 -39.61
C CYS A 275 -2.47 25.56 -39.95
N ASP A 276 -3.61 25.82 -39.33
CA ASP A 276 -4.90 25.16 -39.56
C ASP A 276 -4.92 23.66 -39.20
N GLY A 277 -3.92 23.19 -38.44
CA GLY A 277 -3.89 21.85 -37.84
C GLY A 277 -4.68 21.75 -36.53
N ASP A 278 -4.74 20.53 -35.97
CA ASP A 278 -5.24 20.26 -34.62
C ASP A 278 -4.13 19.60 -33.79
N PRO A 279 -3.46 20.34 -32.89
CA PRO A 279 -2.34 19.80 -32.12
C PRO A 279 -2.81 18.85 -31.01
N VAL A 280 -4.07 18.95 -30.57
CA VAL A 280 -4.63 18.08 -29.53
C VAL A 280 -4.90 16.69 -30.12
N GLU A 281 -5.50 16.62 -31.31
CA GLU A 281 -5.67 15.35 -32.02
C GLU A 281 -4.33 14.78 -32.49
N ALA A 282 -3.34 15.62 -32.85
CA ALA A 282 -1.98 15.17 -33.13
C ALA A 282 -1.33 14.48 -31.92
N ALA A 283 -1.31 15.13 -30.75
CA ALA A 283 -0.74 14.54 -29.53
C ALA A 283 -1.48 13.27 -29.09
N LYS A 284 -2.81 13.24 -29.22
CA LYS A 284 -3.62 12.04 -28.98
C LYS A 284 -3.25 10.90 -29.94
N LYS A 285 -3.10 11.17 -31.24
CA LYS A 285 -2.66 10.17 -32.22
C LYS A 285 -1.28 9.62 -31.89
N VAL A 286 -0.34 10.47 -31.47
CA VAL A 286 1.00 10.05 -31.03
C VAL A 286 0.91 9.08 -29.85
N LYS A 287 0.06 9.35 -28.85
CA LYS A 287 -0.18 8.45 -27.71
C LYS A 287 -0.92 7.15 -28.09
N GLU A 288 -1.72 7.15 -29.16
CA GLU A 288 -2.36 5.95 -29.71
C GLU A 288 -1.40 5.08 -30.54
N ASP A 289 -0.49 5.70 -31.31
CA ASP A 289 0.51 5.03 -32.13
C ASP A 289 1.68 4.47 -31.28
N ASN A 290 1.99 5.11 -30.15
CA ASN A 290 3.07 4.76 -29.23
C ASN A 290 2.60 4.93 -27.77
N THR A 291 2.31 3.82 -27.08
CA THR A 291 1.76 3.88 -25.72
C THR A 291 2.75 4.43 -24.68
N ASP A 292 4.05 4.36 -24.95
CA ASP A 292 5.14 4.74 -24.04
C ASP A 292 5.78 6.09 -24.41
N VAL A 293 5.00 6.95 -25.08
CA VAL A 293 5.35 8.35 -25.37
C VAL A 293 4.77 9.32 -24.35
N GLN A 294 5.47 10.40 -24.04
CA GLN A 294 4.93 11.57 -23.31
C GLN A 294 5.14 12.84 -24.13
N VAL A 295 4.16 13.74 -24.15
CA VAL A 295 4.26 15.05 -24.82
C VAL A 295 4.24 16.16 -23.77
N ASN A 296 5.44 16.67 -23.45
CA ASN A 296 5.69 17.72 -22.47
C ASN A 296 5.83 19.07 -23.18
N ILE A 297 5.26 20.13 -22.60
CA ILE A 297 5.20 21.45 -23.27
C ILE A 297 5.51 22.60 -22.32
N ILE A 298 6.47 23.44 -22.71
CA ILE A 298 6.68 24.79 -22.18
C ILE A 298 5.92 25.79 -23.04
N GLY A 299 5.02 26.54 -22.40
CA GLY A 299 4.48 27.80 -22.92
C GLY A 299 5.37 28.96 -22.47
N PHE A 300 6.14 29.55 -23.38
CA PHE A 300 7.12 30.60 -23.05
C PHE A 300 6.58 32.02 -23.31
N ASP A 301 6.21 32.71 -22.23
CA ASP A 301 5.62 34.06 -22.24
C ASP A 301 4.41 34.11 -23.19
N VAL A 302 3.47 33.20 -22.92
CA VAL A 302 2.23 32.95 -23.66
C VAL A 302 1.03 33.74 -23.11
N ASP A 303 0.05 34.03 -23.97
CA ASP A 303 -1.25 34.54 -23.54
C ASP A 303 -2.16 33.41 -23.00
N SER A 304 -3.29 33.77 -22.37
CA SER A 304 -4.19 32.78 -21.76
C SER A 304 -4.82 31.79 -22.75
N LYS A 305 -4.90 32.14 -24.03
CA LYS A 305 -5.48 31.27 -25.07
C LYS A 305 -4.43 30.27 -25.57
N ALA A 306 -3.17 30.70 -25.68
CA ALA A 306 -2.05 29.81 -25.92
C ALA A 306 -1.85 28.84 -24.74
N ASP A 307 -1.89 29.34 -23.49
CA ASP A 307 -1.81 28.53 -22.27
C ASP A 307 -2.86 27.39 -22.26
N ASP A 308 -4.14 27.74 -22.47
CA ASP A 308 -5.23 26.76 -22.57
C ASP A 308 -5.02 25.73 -23.69
N GLN A 309 -4.52 26.14 -24.87
CA GLN A 309 -4.29 25.21 -25.98
C GLN A 309 -3.14 24.25 -25.66
N LEU A 310 -1.96 24.78 -25.32
CA LEU A 310 -0.75 24.00 -25.04
C LEU A 310 -0.98 23.00 -23.90
N LYS A 311 -1.68 23.42 -22.85
CA LYS A 311 -2.11 22.55 -21.74
C LYS A 311 -3.01 21.39 -22.19
N ASN A 312 -3.90 21.62 -23.15
CA ASN A 312 -4.74 20.56 -23.70
C ASN A 312 -3.95 19.59 -24.57
N VAL A 313 -2.93 20.06 -25.30
CA VAL A 313 -2.04 19.23 -26.13
C VAL A 313 -1.19 18.31 -25.24
N ALA A 314 -0.51 18.84 -24.22
CA ALA A 314 0.30 18.04 -23.30
C ALA A 314 -0.53 16.94 -22.63
N ARG A 315 -1.71 17.30 -22.09
CA ARG A 315 -2.66 16.36 -21.50
C ARG A 315 -3.14 15.27 -22.47
N ALA A 316 -3.33 15.60 -23.75
CA ALA A 316 -3.73 14.63 -24.77
C ALA A 316 -2.60 13.66 -25.16
N GLY A 317 -1.35 14.12 -25.12
CA GLY A 317 -0.15 13.30 -25.28
C GLY A 317 0.35 12.62 -24.01
N GLY A 318 -0.36 12.75 -22.89
CA GLY A 318 -0.01 12.11 -21.61
C GLY A 318 1.23 12.68 -20.92
N GLY A 319 1.61 13.93 -21.21
CA GLY A 319 2.70 14.65 -20.53
C GLY A 319 2.23 15.92 -19.82
N GLU A 320 3.18 16.71 -19.34
CA GLU A 320 2.96 17.90 -18.52
C GLU A 320 3.03 19.22 -19.29
N TYR A 321 2.38 20.25 -18.74
CA TYR A 321 2.42 21.62 -19.27
C TYR A 321 2.90 22.60 -18.21
N THR A 322 3.94 23.37 -18.54
CA THR A 322 4.50 24.43 -17.69
C THR A 322 4.46 25.77 -18.43
N SER A 323 3.95 26.80 -17.76
CA SER A 323 3.96 28.18 -18.24
C SER A 323 5.14 28.91 -17.60
N VAL A 324 6.06 29.45 -18.42
CA VAL A 324 7.24 30.22 -17.95
C VAL A 324 7.26 31.59 -18.61
N LYS A 325 7.75 32.61 -17.91
CA LYS A 325 7.69 34.03 -18.34
C LYS A 325 9.02 34.77 -18.24
N THR A 326 10.03 34.14 -17.63
CA THR A 326 11.34 34.75 -17.38
C THR A 326 12.46 33.78 -17.73
N LYS A 327 13.69 34.30 -17.92
CA LYS A 327 14.89 33.50 -18.11
C LYS A 327 15.15 32.54 -16.92
N GLN A 328 14.78 32.94 -15.70
CA GLN A 328 14.97 32.10 -14.51
C GLN A 328 13.97 30.94 -14.49
N GLU A 329 12.68 31.21 -14.73
CA GLU A 329 11.66 30.16 -14.77
C GLU A 329 11.95 29.11 -15.87
N LEU A 330 12.54 29.53 -17.00
CA LEU A 330 13.00 28.62 -18.06
C LEU A 330 14.15 27.69 -17.59
N LYS A 331 15.07 28.20 -16.78
CA LYS A 331 16.16 27.40 -16.16
C LYS A 331 15.68 26.49 -15.03
N ASP A 332 14.64 26.90 -14.32
CA ASP A 332 14.04 26.09 -13.26
C ASP A 332 13.30 24.87 -13.87
N ILE A 333 12.63 25.04 -15.03
CA ILE A 333 12.01 23.93 -15.76
C ILE A 333 13.02 23.04 -16.49
N GLU A 334 14.17 23.55 -16.98
CA GLU A 334 15.31 22.72 -17.41
C GLU A 334 15.71 21.73 -16.32
N THR A 335 15.81 22.21 -15.08
CA THR A 335 16.17 21.38 -13.92
C THR A 335 15.08 20.34 -13.63
N SER A 336 13.81 20.72 -13.69
CA SER A 336 12.70 19.76 -13.49
C SER A 336 12.58 18.72 -14.60
N TRP A 337 12.93 19.06 -15.85
CA TRP A 337 12.98 18.10 -16.96
C TRP A 337 14.17 17.15 -16.82
N LYS A 338 15.33 17.66 -16.42
CA LYS A 338 16.50 16.84 -16.04
C LYS A 338 16.17 15.89 -14.89
N ASP A 339 15.48 16.36 -13.85
CA ASP A 339 15.08 15.52 -12.71
C ASP A 339 14.08 14.42 -13.12
N SER A 340 13.28 14.64 -14.17
CA SER A 340 12.38 13.62 -14.73
C SER A 340 13.08 12.53 -15.56
N ILE A 341 14.36 12.70 -15.92
CA ILE A 341 15.10 11.82 -16.85
C ILE A 341 16.44 11.30 -16.29
N SER A 342 17.06 11.96 -15.31
CA SER A 342 18.43 11.66 -14.86
C SER A 342 18.54 10.73 -13.64
N GLU A 343 19.65 9.99 -13.55
CA GLU A 343 20.00 9.10 -12.44
C GLU A 343 20.08 9.80 -11.07
N GLY A 344 20.46 11.08 -11.06
CA GLY A 344 20.68 11.85 -9.83
C GLY A 344 19.46 11.94 -8.92
N THR A 345 18.26 11.94 -9.52
CA THR A 345 16.97 11.91 -8.82
C THR A 345 16.87 10.69 -7.92
N TRP A 346 17.30 9.51 -8.37
CA TRP A 346 17.19 8.25 -7.65
C TRP A 346 18.12 8.16 -6.44
N ILE A 347 19.34 8.71 -6.54
CA ILE A 347 20.31 8.73 -5.44
C ILE A 347 19.84 9.65 -4.31
N TRP A 348 19.31 10.84 -4.64
CA TRP A 348 18.81 11.77 -3.63
C TRP A 348 17.47 11.31 -3.03
N TRP A 349 16.59 10.75 -3.86
CA TRP A 349 15.35 10.10 -3.46
C TRP A 349 15.58 8.94 -2.47
N LYS A 350 16.54 8.05 -2.76
CA LYS A 350 16.92 6.95 -1.86
C LYS A 350 17.35 7.44 -0.49
N SER A 351 18.15 8.51 -0.44
CA SER A 351 18.62 9.10 0.82
C SER A 351 17.53 9.80 1.64
N GLY A 352 16.39 10.14 1.03
CA GLY A 352 15.26 10.80 1.68
C GLY A 352 14.08 9.90 2.05
N ASN A 353 13.89 8.76 1.35
CA ASN A 353 12.65 7.95 1.47
C ASN A 353 12.88 6.51 1.97
N PHE A 354 14.12 6.01 2.03
CA PHE A 354 14.39 4.62 2.42
C PHE A 354 14.92 4.44 3.85
N SER A 355 15.48 5.49 4.47
CA SER A 355 15.90 5.44 5.87
C SER A 355 14.73 5.15 6.81
N ASP A 356 13.57 5.69 6.49
CA ASP A 356 12.46 5.81 7.43
C ASP A 356 11.73 4.45 7.53
N ASN A 357 11.51 3.77 6.41
CA ASN A 357 10.96 2.41 6.39
C ASN A 357 11.88 1.35 7.04
N ILE A 358 13.20 1.58 7.13
CA ILE A 358 14.08 0.73 7.97
C ILE A 358 13.70 0.89 9.45
N TRP A 359 13.45 2.11 9.91
CA TRP A 359 12.99 2.36 11.28
C TRP A 359 11.56 1.83 11.52
N THR A 360 10.66 1.94 10.55
CA THR A 360 9.30 1.38 10.61
C THR A 360 9.33 -0.14 10.89
N SER A 361 10.25 -0.89 10.27
CA SER A 361 10.43 -2.32 10.60
C SER A 361 10.81 -2.56 12.07
N VAL A 362 11.70 -1.73 12.62
CA VAL A 362 12.16 -1.80 14.02
C VAL A 362 11.04 -1.44 14.98
N ASP A 363 10.22 -0.44 14.64
CA ASP A 363 9.07 -0.03 15.43
C ASP A 363 7.97 -1.11 15.43
N HIS A 364 7.71 -1.77 14.29
CA HIS A 364 6.84 -2.95 14.27
C HIS A 364 7.34 -4.07 15.20
N TYR A 365 8.63 -4.43 15.14
CA TYR A 365 9.20 -5.42 16.07
C TYR A 365 9.11 -4.99 17.55
N ASN A 366 9.29 -3.70 17.85
CA ASN A 366 9.17 -3.18 19.21
C ASN A 366 7.73 -3.25 19.73
N ASN A 367 6.76 -2.82 18.92
CA ASN A 367 5.33 -2.82 19.23
C ASN A 367 4.80 -4.26 19.41
N LEU A 368 5.12 -5.16 18.47
CA LEU A 368 4.73 -6.57 18.56
C LEU A 368 5.33 -7.27 19.80
N ARG A 369 6.59 -6.95 20.14
CA ARG A 369 7.23 -7.42 21.37
C ARG A 369 6.53 -6.89 22.62
N GLU A 370 6.03 -5.67 22.62
CA GLU A 370 5.28 -5.09 23.75
C GLU A 370 3.93 -5.81 23.95
N LEU A 371 3.18 -6.03 22.87
CA LEU A 371 1.94 -6.83 22.89
C LEU A 371 2.19 -8.25 23.42
N TYR A 372 3.22 -8.92 22.90
CA TYR A 372 3.57 -10.27 23.34
C TYR A 372 4.11 -10.31 24.79
N SER A 373 4.84 -9.29 25.23
CA SER A 373 5.30 -9.13 26.62
C SER A 373 4.14 -8.91 27.60
N SER A 374 3.08 -8.22 27.17
CA SER A 374 1.82 -8.10 27.93
C SER A 374 1.17 -9.48 28.11
N TYR A 375 1.02 -10.25 27.03
CA TYR A 375 0.55 -11.64 27.08
C TYR A 375 1.40 -12.52 28.02
N LEU A 376 2.74 -12.46 27.93
CA LEU A 376 3.63 -13.23 28.81
C LEU A 376 3.42 -12.90 30.29
N THR A 377 3.11 -11.65 30.60
CA THR A 377 2.78 -11.21 31.98
C THR A 377 1.44 -11.80 32.43
N MET A 378 0.39 -11.70 31.61
CA MET A 378 -0.93 -12.30 31.87
C MET A 378 -0.84 -13.80 32.13
N ARG A 379 -0.03 -14.51 31.32
CA ARG A 379 0.23 -15.94 31.44
C ARG A 379 1.05 -16.30 32.68
N SER A 380 2.04 -15.50 33.05
CA SER A 380 2.81 -15.71 34.29
C SER A 380 1.90 -15.60 35.52
N LEU A 381 1.03 -14.59 35.56
CA LEU A 381 0.08 -14.40 36.66
C LEU A 381 -0.94 -15.54 36.75
N GLU A 382 -1.46 -16.04 35.61
CA GLU A 382 -2.34 -17.22 35.62
C GLU A 382 -1.64 -18.47 36.18
N ASN A 383 -0.39 -18.73 35.76
CA ASN A 383 0.39 -19.87 36.25
C ASN A 383 0.71 -19.75 37.75
N ASP A 384 1.06 -18.56 38.23
CA ASP A 384 1.29 -18.29 39.65
C ASP A 384 0.01 -18.57 40.47
N ARG A 385 -1.15 -18.04 40.06
CA ARG A 385 -2.46 -18.31 40.72
C ARG A 385 -2.79 -19.80 40.78
N PHE A 386 -2.63 -20.50 39.67
CA PHE A 386 -2.91 -21.93 39.59
C PHE A 386 -1.99 -22.73 40.51
N LEU A 387 -0.69 -22.40 40.54
CA LEU A 387 0.28 -23.04 41.40
C LEU A 387 -0.02 -22.78 42.89
N ASP A 388 -0.35 -21.54 43.25
CA ASP A 388 -0.66 -21.15 44.64
C ASP A 388 -1.96 -21.77 45.13
N ALA A 389 -3.01 -21.80 44.31
CA ALA A 389 -4.24 -22.54 44.62
C ALA A 389 -3.95 -24.03 44.88
N VAL A 390 -3.22 -24.70 43.99
CA VAL A 390 -2.88 -26.14 44.16
C VAL A 390 -1.95 -26.36 45.36
N ASN A 391 -1.04 -25.43 45.67
CA ASN A 391 -0.20 -25.49 46.87
C ASN A 391 -1.05 -25.41 48.14
N ALA A 392 -2.03 -24.51 48.19
CA ALA A 392 -2.89 -24.34 49.34
C ALA A 392 -3.86 -25.52 49.53
N LEU A 393 -4.37 -26.14 48.45
CA LEU A 393 -5.15 -27.38 48.54
C LEU A 393 -4.36 -28.53 49.23
N VAL A 394 -3.04 -28.61 49.01
CA VAL A 394 -2.18 -29.57 49.74
C VAL A 394 -1.98 -29.16 51.20
N ASN A 395 -1.78 -27.87 51.47
CA ASN A 395 -1.55 -27.36 52.83
C ASN A 395 -2.78 -27.53 53.74
N ASP A 396 -3.99 -27.40 53.19
CA ASP A 396 -5.26 -27.59 53.88
C ASP A 396 -5.74 -29.07 53.86
N GLU A 397 -4.86 -30.00 53.47
CA GLU A 397 -5.08 -31.46 53.43
C GLU A 397 -6.26 -31.92 52.53
N LEU A 398 -6.68 -31.10 51.57
CA LEU A 398 -7.75 -31.41 50.61
C LEU A 398 -7.29 -32.35 49.47
N ILE A 399 -6.00 -32.30 49.12
CA ILE A 399 -5.38 -33.20 48.13
C ILE A 399 -3.98 -33.64 48.59
N ASP A 400 -3.50 -34.78 48.09
CA ASP A 400 -2.13 -35.24 48.32
C ASP A 400 -1.13 -34.75 47.25
N LEU A 401 0.15 -35.09 47.42
CA LEU A 401 1.23 -34.70 46.52
C LEU A 401 1.18 -35.39 45.13
N ASP A 402 0.53 -36.54 45.02
CA ASP A 402 0.39 -37.25 43.74
C ASP A 402 -0.75 -36.61 42.94
N LYS A 403 -1.89 -36.34 43.59
CA LYS A 403 -3.02 -35.58 43.04
C LYS A 403 -2.60 -34.18 42.56
N LYS A 404 -1.75 -33.49 43.34
CA LYS A 404 -1.14 -32.21 42.93
C LYS A 404 -0.37 -32.32 41.62
N GLN A 405 0.42 -33.37 41.43
CA GLN A 405 1.19 -33.57 40.19
C GLN A 405 0.25 -33.84 39.00
N GLU A 406 -0.79 -34.64 39.19
CA GLU A 406 -1.81 -34.90 38.15
C GLU A 406 -2.52 -33.60 37.72
N ILE A 407 -2.94 -32.76 38.68
CA ILE A 407 -3.61 -31.48 38.39
C ILE A 407 -2.67 -30.53 37.65
N LEU A 408 -1.43 -30.36 38.13
CA LEU A 408 -0.46 -29.45 37.50
C LEU A 408 -0.10 -29.91 36.07
N ALA A 409 -0.08 -31.21 35.78
CA ALA A 409 0.15 -31.71 34.43
C ALA A 409 -0.99 -31.31 33.45
N ILE A 410 -2.25 -31.35 33.90
CA ILE A 410 -3.40 -30.93 33.08
C ILE A 410 -3.36 -29.41 32.83
N LEU A 411 -3.01 -28.63 33.86
CA LEU A 411 -2.90 -27.17 33.75
C LEU A 411 -1.72 -26.74 32.86
N ASP A 412 -0.58 -27.46 32.92
CA ASP A 412 0.56 -27.24 32.04
C ASP A 412 0.23 -27.59 30.57
N GLU A 413 -0.53 -28.66 30.31
CA GLU A 413 -1.00 -28.98 28.95
C GLU A 413 -1.84 -27.85 28.35
N ARG A 414 -2.82 -27.33 29.12
CA ARG A 414 -3.60 -26.13 28.73
C ARG A 414 -2.68 -24.95 28.46
N ASN A 415 -1.71 -24.70 29.34
CA ASN A 415 -0.79 -23.59 29.24
C ASN A 415 0.11 -23.68 27.99
N GLN A 416 0.55 -24.89 27.62
CA GLN A 416 1.29 -25.14 26.39
C GLN A 416 0.45 -24.85 25.14
N LYS A 417 -0.81 -25.33 25.06
CA LYS A 417 -1.70 -25.07 23.91
C LYS A 417 -1.87 -23.58 23.65
N ILE A 418 -2.17 -22.81 24.71
CA ILE A 418 -2.35 -21.35 24.64
C ILE A 418 -1.03 -20.67 24.21
N LYS A 419 0.10 -21.10 24.75
CA LYS A 419 1.39 -20.49 24.45
C LYS A 419 1.89 -20.79 23.05
N ASP A 420 1.72 -22.03 22.57
CA ASP A 420 2.09 -22.37 21.21
C ASP A 420 1.25 -21.55 20.20
N TYR A 421 -0.06 -21.38 20.44
CA TYR A 421 -0.93 -20.49 19.66
C TYR A 421 -0.47 -19.03 19.64
N MET A 422 -0.30 -18.42 20.81
CA MET A 422 0.10 -17.01 20.94
C MET A 422 1.50 -16.77 20.33
N SER A 423 2.42 -17.74 20.43
CA SER A 423 3.72 -17.67 19.76
C SER A 423 3.64 -17.87 18.24
N GLY A 424 2.64 -18.60 17.76
CA GLY A 424 2.33 -18.74 16.33
C GLY A 424 1.92 -17.39 15.73
N LEU A 425 0.95 -16.71 16.34
CA LEU A 425 0.53 -15.36 15.93
C LEU A 425 1.70 -14.36 15.94
N GLU A 426 2.53 -14.37 17.00
CA GLU A 426 3.71 -13.51 17.07
C GLU A 426 4.75 -13.84 15.99
N SER A 427 4.92 -15.13 15.63
CA SER A 427 5.85 -15.55 14.56
C SER A 427 5.34 -15.14 13.19
N GLU A 428 4.07 -15.37 12.88
CA GLU A 428 3.44 -15.02 11.61
C GLU A 428 3.58 -13.52 11.33
N LYS A 429 3.33 -12.66 12.34
CA LYS A 429 3.54 -11.22 12.23
C LYS A 429 5.01 -10.81 12.09
N LYS A 430 5.96 -11.53 12.72
CA LYS A 430 7.40 -11.29 12.50
C LYS A 430 7.84 -11.65 11.09
N ASP A 431 7.32 -12.74 10.54
CA ASP A 431 7.60 -13.16 9.18
C ASP A 431 6.98 -12.18 8.17
N GLU A 432 5.74 -11.71 8.38
CA GLU A 432 5.10 -10.65 7.57
C GLU A 432 5.90 -9.33 7.55
N ILE A 433 6.34 -8.83 8.72
CA ILE A 433 7.21 -7.64 8.84
C ILE A 433 8.52 -7.84 8.05
N LYS A 434 9.12 -9.03 8.17
CA LYS A 434 10.39 -9.34 7.53
C LYS A 434 10.25 -9.46 6.02
N GLU A 435 9.26 -10.21 5.52
CA GLU A 435 9.06 -10.43 4.09
C GLU A 435 8.76 -9.11 3.37
N THR A 436 7.90 -8.26 3.96
CA THR A 436 7.59 -6.93 3.43
C THR A 436 8.84 -6.02 3.41
N SER A 437 9.63 -6.03 4.48
CA SER A 437 10.87 -5.25 4.55
C SER A 437 11.95 -5.76 3.58
N ASP A 438 12.10 -7.08 3.43
CA ASP A 438 13.06 -7.69 2.51
C ASP A 438 12.64 -7.51 1.04
N ASP A 439 11.34 -7.47 0.72
CA ASP A 439 10.82 -7.16 -0.63
C ASP A 439 11.12 -5.71 -1.04
N MET A 440 10.67 -4.73 -0.25
CA MET A 440 10.94 -3.31 -0.52
C MET A 440 12.44 -3.05 -0.65
N LYS A 441 13.26 -3.70 0.18
CA LYS A 441 14.71 -3.60 0.08
C LYS A 441 15.25 -4.17 -1.23
N LYS A 442 14.81 -5.35 -1.67
CA LYS A 442 15.23 -5.91 -2.98
C LYS A 442 14.84 -4.99 -4.12
N LYS A 443 13.61 -4.47 -4.13
CA LYS A 443 13.15 -3.52 -5.16
C LYS A 443 14.05 -2.27 -5.21
N VAL A 444 14.42 -1.72 -4.04
CA VAL A 444 15.35 -0.58 -3.94
C VAL A 444 16.80 -0.95 -4.34
N ASP A 445 17.27 -2.15 -4.00
CA ASP A 445 18.59 -2.65 -4.40
C ASP A 445 18.67 -2.94 -5.92
N GLU A 446 17.59 -3.39 -6.58
CA GLU A 446 17.52 -3.52 -8.05
C GLU A 446 17.40 -2.16 -8.75
N ILE A 447 16.60 -1.23 -8.22
CA ILE A 447 16.56 0.17 -8.66
C ILE A 447 17.96 0.79 -8.60
N GLU A 448 18.71 0.58 -7.51
CA GLU A 448 20.08 1.09 -7.38
C GLU A 448 21.04 0.52 -8.44
N LYS A 449 20.88 -0.75 -8.84
CA LYS A 449 21.69 -1.31 -9.94
C LYS A 449 21.31 -0.69 -11.29
N LYS A 450 20.01 -0.49 -11.53
CA LYS A 450 19.46 0.01 -12.80
C LYS A 450 19.83 1.46 -13.13
N PHE A 451 20.24 2.25 -12.14
CA PHE A 451 20.64 3.67 -12.29
C PHE A 451 22.07 3.92 -11.82
N ARG A 452 22.98 2.95 -12.01
CA ARG A 452 24.39 3.02 -11.61
C ARG A 452 25.37 2.50 -12.67
N ASP A 453 24.87 1.70 -13.60
CA ASP A 453 25.56 1.16 -14.77
C ASP A 453 24.97 1.80 -16.04
#